data_AF-A0A4Q3RYP7-F1
#
_entry.id   AF-A0A4Q3RYP7-F1
#
_cell.length_a   1.000
_cell.length_b   1.000
_cell.length_c   1.000
_cell.angle_alpha   90.00
_cell.angle_beta   90.00
_cell.angle_gamma   90.00
#
_symmetry.space_group_name_H-M   'P 1'
#
loop_
_entity.id
_entity.type
_entity.pdbx_description
1 polymer ?
#
loop_
_entity_poly.entity_id
_entity_poly.type
_entity_poly.pdbx_seq_one_letter_code
_entity_poly.pdbx_strand_id
1 'polypeptide(L)'
;MKKIILPVISGICLLAVIASCKSGLSEEQEVFLDYAKLEDRYHNTQFYLNLDIHDDTIAAAEYQDAVFNLPAFTERIQRSFKLVKNNAGITPLYDEPALQYPHQYVISRRADSAYDVSMTLFVPEHFSSFTLTKKDIGKQIEKEEAIFELLDITNDAATVMITDKARRSDYDYTYDQAERRNLNKERDTSISKEPFYESGLFLSERIAAPNETEDFVKDSLLRIHFGRVNISLLNEAGKTLLSEGRINNFRHYLWYRNNDMPYEEMRGDYRDIQQRYKEADSDSMHRFNPIEIVNIRGRGKLAAIEIFIRSNKGKVTSIDLGRHVPKPMPTNAGGYSTYHPAFASDSNNIYKELKINYALLQSKKQKDAALLLYTSLPEQFKNLDINFEDVWLMGANDSMNMEMQNADNYLELAFSANANNRKAVKMLMPQMDIASIKGKLVFSTSGIYDTSFAVTALPASIKSFNNGLSFSFNREVLPVVSLRDIYGLKKVNGSQALTCEYDETGLSDDKTITLHFTEAPAVLVFRGRKDAGTEYIKSFAIPFVKAAL
;
A
#
# COMPACT_ATOMS: atom_id res chain seq x y z
N MET A 1 -75.29 23.17 -35.82
CA MET A 1 -75.25 22.37 -34.57
C MET A 1 -73.80 22.22 -34.09
N LYS A 2 -73.57 21.53 -32.96
CA LYS A 2 -72.27 21.24 -32.28
C LYS A 2 -71.11 21.01 -33.28
N LYS A 3 -69.91 21.61 -33.22
CA LYS A 3 -68.92 21.90 -32.12
C LYS A 3 -68.25 20.67 -31.46
N ILE A 4 -67.09 20.28 -32.02
CA ILE A 4 -65.88 19.67 -31.41
C ILE A 4 -64.72 20.15 -32.31
N ILE A 5 -63.64 20.88 -31.96
CA ILE A 5 -63.08 21.48 -30.71
C ILE A 5 -62.07 20.63 -29.91
N LEU A 6 -60.89 21.25 -29.66
CA LEU A 6 -59.69 20.84 -28.89
C LEU A 6 -58.82 19.70 -29.50
N PRO A 7 -57.48 19.74 -29.33
CA PRO A 7 -56.59 20.92 -29.36
C PRO A 7 -55.32 20.76 -30.20
N VAL A 8 -54.69 21.89 -30.53
CA VAL A 8 -53.22 21.95 -30.70
C VAL A 8 -52.59 21.94 -29.31
N ILE A 9 -51.65 21.03 -29.07
CA ILE A 9 -50.62 21.19 -28.03
C ILE A 9 -49.27 21.17 -28.73
N SER A 10 -48.66 22.35 -28.84
CA SER A 10 -47.27 22.52 -29.22
C SER A 10 -46.47 22.78 -27.95
N GLY A 11 -45.25 22.21 -27.88
CA GLY A 11 -44.27 22.52 -26.83
C GLY A 11 -44.10 21.46 -25.75
N ILE A 12 -42.85 21.34 -25.29
CA ILE A 12 -42.42 20.75 -24.01
C ILE A 12 -42.73 19.26 -23.81
N CYS A 13 -42.13 18.38 -24.64
CA CYS A 13 -41.76 17.01 -24.25
C CYS A 13 -40.58 16.42 -25.06
N LEU A 14 -39.68 17.27 -25.57
CA LEU A 14 -38.46 16.85 -26.30
C LEU A 14 -37.18 17.50 -25.73
N LEU A 15 -37.16 17.71 -24.41
CA LEU A 15 -36.00 18.24 -23.65
C LEU A 15 -35.64 17.37 -22.43
N ALA A 16 -36.23 16.17 -22.32
CA ALA A 16 -35.81 15.13 -21.39
C ALA A 16 -35.14 13.99 -22.19
N VAL A 17 -34.14 13.33 -21.59
CA VAL A 17 -33.41 12.18 -22.16
C VAL A 17 -32.57 12.47 -23.43
N ILE A 18 -32.11 13.71 -23.62
CA ILE A 18 -30.82 13.98 -24.31
C ILE A 18 -29.91 14.87 -23.45
N ALA A 19 -29.94 14.66 -22.13
CA ALA A 19 -28.77 14.91 -21.31
C ALA A 19 -27.72 13.86 -21.69
N SER A 20 -26.91 14.16 -22.70
CA SER A 20 -25.84 13.27 -23.16
C SER A 20 -24.96 12.87 -21.99
N CYS A 21 -24.69 11.58 -21.83
CA CYS A 21 -23.79 11.10 -20.78
C CYS A 21 -22.38 11.64 -21.05
N LYS A 22 -22.02 12.76 -20.41
CA LYS A 22 -20.63 13.21 -20.30
C LYS A 22 -19.86 12.13 -19.55
N SER A 23 -19.16 11.27 -20.29
CA SER A 23 -18.12 10.40 -19.76
C SER A 23 -16.87 11.24 -19.52
N GLY A 24 -16.86 11.95 -18.39
CA GLY A 24 -15.84 12.92 -17.99
C GLY A 24 -16.29 13.62 -16.72
N LEU A 25 -15.37 14.33 -16.07
CA LEU A 25 -15.62 14.97 -14.79
C LEU A 25 -16.56 16.18 -14.89
N SER A 26 -17.20 16.51 -13.77
CA SER A 26 -17.83 17.82 -13.56
C SER A 26 -16.77 18.90 -13.34
N GLU A 27 -17.15 20.18 -13.50
CA GLU A 27 -16.26 21.31 -13.23
C GLU A 27 -15.76 21.34 -11.77
N GLU A 28 -16.55 20.81 -10.82
CA GLU A 28 -16.15 20.66 -9.42
C GLU A 28 -15.18 19.47 -9.23
N GLN A 29 -15.44 18.34 -9.89
CA GLN A 29 -14.57 17.16 -9.87
C GLN A 29 -13.19 17.43 -10.49
N GLU A 30 -13.09 18.25 -11.54
CA GLU A 30 -11.79 18.72 -12.09
C GLU A 30 -11.02 19.58 -11.08
N VAL A 31 -11.69 20.43 -10.28
CA VAL A 31 -11.03 21.23 -9.23
C VAL A 31 -10.43 20.33 -8.13
N PHE A 32 -11.10 19.24 -7.77
CA PHE A 32 -10.55 18.25 -6.85
C PHE A 32 -9.37 17.46 -7.45
N LEU A 33 -9.40 17.15 -8.75
CA LEU A 33 -8.31 16.47 -9.45
C LEU A 33 -7.08 17.38 -9.64
N ASP A 34 -7.28 18.66 -9.96
CA ASP A 34 -6.20 19.65 -10.04
C ASP A 34 -5.54 19.87 -8.67
N TYR A 35 -6.33 19.93 -7.60
CA TYR A 35 -5.82 19.94 -6.24
C TYR A 35 -5.01 18.68 -5.91
N ALA A 36 -5.49 17.50 -6.32
CA ALA A 36 -4.81 16.23 -6.08
C ALA A 36 -3.43 16.17 -6.78
N LYS A 37 -3.33 16.68 -8.02
CA LYS A 37 -2.05 16.89 -8.74
C LYS A 37 -1.16 17.93 -8.05
N LEU A 38 -1.74 19.02 -7.55
CA LEU A 38 -0.97 20.10 -6.93
C LEU A 38 -0.36 19.69 -5.58
N GLU A 39 -1.10 18.94 -4.76
CA GLU A 39 -0.54 18.31 -3.54
C GLU A 39 0.54 17.26 -3.89
N ASP A 40 0.40 16.52 -4.98
CA ASP A 40 1.42 15.56 -5.42
C ASP A 40 2.74 16.24 -5.81
N ARG A 41 2.67 17.38 -6.52
CA ARG A 41 3.82 18.29 -6.76
C ARG A 41 4.34 18.90 -5.46
N TYR A 42 3.45 19.30 -4.53
CA TYR A 42 3.83 19.89 -3.25
C TYR A 42 4.60 18.92 -2.36
N HIS A 43 4.19 17.65 -2.29
CA HIS A 43 4.89 16.61 -1.52
C HIS A 43 6.00 15.91 -2.29
N ASN A 44 6.01 15.99 -3.62
CA ASN A 44 6.86 15.18 -4.51
C ASN A 44 6.59 13.67 -4.32
N THR A 45 5.32 13.28 -4.22
CA THR A 45 4.90 11.87 -4.16
C THR A 45 4.85 11.20 -5.53
N GLN A 46 4.72 11.99 -6.61
CA GLN A 46 4.89 11.56 -8.00
C GLN A 46 3.90 10.45 -8.42
N PHE A 47 2.70 10.45 -7.84
CA PHE A 47 1.64 9.50 -8.15
C PHE A 47 1.06 9.66 -9.57
N TYR A 48 1.29 10.80 -10.23
CA TYR A 48 0.81 11.05 -11.61
C TYR A 48 1.81 10.68 -12.73
N LEU A 49 2.91 9.98 -12.43
CA LEU A 49 3.89 9.61 -13.45
C LEU A 49 3.42 8.54 -14.46
N ASN A 50 2.34 7.81 -14.18
CA ASN A 50 1.70 6.87 -15.12
C ASN A 50 2.66 5.77 -15.63
N LEU A 51 3.41 5.13 -14.72
CA LEU A 51 4.48 4.21 -15.09
C LEU A 51 3.97 2.89 -15.66
N ASP A 52 4.64 2.39 -16.69
CA ASP A 52 4.46 1.02 -17.20
C ASP A 52 5.53 0.09 -16.59
N ILE A 53 5.21 -0.50 -15.44
CA ILE A 53 6.07 -1.43 -14.68
C ILE A 53 5.42 -2.81 -14.54
N HIS A 54 6.17 -3.83 -14.11
CA HIS A 54 5.61 -5.16 -13.85
C HIS A 54 5.00 -5.29 -12.47
N ASP A 55 3.96 -6.11 -12.42
CA ASP A 55 3.13 -6.36 -11.24
C ASP A 55 3.91 -6.95 -10.07
N ASP A 56 3.62 -6.43 -8.88
CA ASP A 56 4.11 -6.83 -7.56
C ASP A 56 2.86 -7.18 -6.74
N THR A 57 2.45 -8.45 -6.71
CA THR A 57 1.16 -8.83 -6.11
C THR A 57 1.30 -9.30 -4.68
N ILE A 58 0.54 -8.70 -3.78
CA ILE A 58 0.43 -9.13 -2.36
C ILE A 58 -0.81 -10.02 -2.16
N ALA A 59 -0.91 -10.62 -0.97
CA ALA A 59 -2.16 -11.23 -0.54
C ALA A 59 -3.24 -10.14 -0.37
N ALA A 60 -4.49 -10.45 -0.76
CA ALA A 60 -5.63 -9.58 -0.51
C ALA A 60 -5.89 -9.48 1.00
N ALA A 61 -6.40 -8.33 1.46
CA ALA A 61 -6.76 -8.15 2.86
C ALA A 61 -8.00 -8.99 3.23
N GLU A 62 -7.88 -9.85 4.25
CA GLU A 62 -8.99 -10.69 4.70
C GLU A 62 -9.91 -9.93 5.66
N TYR A 63 -11.11 -9.56 5.21
CA TYR A 63 -12.15 -8.95 6.04
C TYR A 63 -13.13 -10.02 6.55
N GLN A 64 -13.15 -10.22 7.87
CA GLN A 64 -13.93 -11.29 8.52
C GLN A 64 -15.37 -10.87 8.86
N ASP A 65 -15.80 -9.66 8.48
CA ASP A 65 -17.11 -9.07 8.77
C ASP A 65 -18.29 -9.95 8.34
N ALA A 66 -18.19 -10.57 7.15
CA ALA A 66 -19.22 -11.44 6.57
C ALA A 66 -19.53 -12.69 7.40
N VAL A 67 -18.61 -13.07 8.30
CA VAL A 67 -18.71 -14.25 9.18
C VAL A 67 -18.61 -13.88 10.67
N PHE A 68 -18.58 -12.59 11.02
CA PHE A 68 -18.41 -12.15 12.39
C PHE A 68 -19.64 -12.51 13.24
N ASN A 69 -19.41 -13.31 14.29
CA ASN A 69 -20.44 -13.72 15.23
C ASN A 69 -20.04 -13.34 16.66
N LEU A 70 -20.73 -12.36 17.25
CA LEU A 70 -20.41 -11.80 18.56
C LEU A 70 -20.45 -12.84 19.71
N PRO A 71 -21.43 -13.78 19.79
CA PRO A 71 -21.37 -14.88 20.75
C PRO A 71 -20.12 -15.77 20.61
N ALA A 72 -19.81 -16.26 19.40
CA ALA A 72 -18.65 -17.12 19.16
C ALA A 72 -17.31 -16.39 19.33
N PHE A 73 -17.26 -15.08 19.05
CA PHE A 73 -16.13 -14.22 19.39
C PHE A 73 -15.96 -14.13 20.92
N THR A 74 -17.06 -13.89 21.66
CA THR A 74 -17.07 -13.80 23.12
C THR A 74 -16.54 -15.07 23.77
N GLU A 75 -17.04 -16.25 23.38
CA GLU A 75 -16.55 -17.54 23.88
C GLU A 75 -15.06 -17.75 23.55
N ARG A 76 -14.64 -17.44 22.31
CA ARG A 76 -13.25 -17.61 21.88
C ARG A 76 -12.30 -16.73 22.68
N ILE A 77 -12.59 -15.43 22.82
CA ILE A 77 -11.70 -14.51 23.54
C ILE A 77 -11.68 -14.81 25.04
N GLN A 78 -12.82 -15.11 25.67
CA GLN A 78 -12.84 -15.51 27.10
C GLN A 78 -12.01 -16.79 27.36
N ARG A 79 -11.89 -17.68 26.37
CA ARG A 79 -11.09 -18.90 26.45
C ARG A 79 -9.60 -18.70 26.14
N SER A 80 -9.24 -17.79 25.23
CA SER A 80 -7.86 -17.62 24.75
C SER A 80 -7.12 -16.39 25.30
N PHE A 81 -7.83 -15.44 25.93
CA PHE A 81 -7.25 -14.20 26.44
C PHE A 81 -6.23 -14.43 27.56
N LYS A 82 -5.11 -13.72 27.48
CA LYS A 82 -4.00 -13.69 28.44
C LYS A 82 -3.54 -12.24 28.61
N LEU A 83 -3.21 -11.84 29.84
CA LEU A 83 -2.32 -10.69 30.04
C LEU A 83 -0.86 -11.16 29.98
N VAL A 84 -0.03 -10.40 29.27
CA VAL A 84 1.43 -10.53 29.29
C VAL A 84 2.08 -9.25 29.80
N LYS A 85 3.33 -9.36 30.27
CA LYS A 85 4.13 -8.26 30.78
C LYS A 85 5.52 -8.27 30.12
N ASN A 86 5.98 -7.08 29.72
CA ASN A 86 7.31 -6.81 29.20
C ASN A 86 7.89 -5.54 29.85
N ASN A 87 8.93 -4.95 29.26
CA ASN A 87 9.54 -3.70 29.76
C ASN A 87 8.71 -2.44 29.46
N ALA A 88 7.78 -2.49 28.51
CA ALA A 88 6.91 -1.36 28.14
C ALA A 88 5.63 -1.31 29.00
N GLY A 89 5.12 -2.46 29.46
CA GLY A 89 3.95 -2.49 30.34
C GLY A 89 3.28 -3.85 30.44
N ILE A 90 1.95 -3.82 30.51
CA ILE A 90 1.08 -4.99 30.43
C ILE A 90 0.29 -4.88 29.12
N THR A 91 0.24 -5.98 28.37
CA THR A 91 -0.41 -6.05 27.05
C THR A 91 -1.44 -7.18 27.05
N PRO A 92 -2.66 -6.98 26.52
CA PRO A 92 -3.60 -8.06 26.24
C PRO A 92 -3.16 -8.87 25.02
N LEU A 93 -3.31 -10.20 25.07
CA LEU A 93 -3.17 -11.10 23.92
C LEU A 93 -4.30 -12.12 23.92
N TYR A 94 -4.72 -12.58 22.74
CA TYR A 94 -5.67 -13.68 22.55
C TYR A 94 -5.32 -14.45 21.27
N ASP A 95 -5.83 -15.68 21.15
CA ASP A 95 -5.51 -16.56 20.03
C ASP A 95 -6.58 -16.44 18.92
N GLU A 96 -6.11 -16.14 17.70
CA GLU A 96 -6.80 -16.16 16.38
C GLU A 96 -8.08 -15.33 16.14
N PRO A 97 -8.27 -14.89 14.88
CA PRO A 97 -7.52 -13.82 14.22
C PRO A 97 -7.83 -12.45 14.86
N ALA A 98 -7.05 -11.43 14.51
CA ALA A 98 -7.20 -10.07 15.05
C ALA A 98 -8.59 -9.48 14.80
N LEU A 99 -9.19 -8.89 15.84
CA LEU A 99 -10.47 -8.18 15.77
C LEU A 99 -10.28 -6.85 15.04
N GLN A 100 -10.86 -6.72 13.85
CA GLN A 100 -10.73 -5.54 12.98
C GLN A 100 -11.73 -4.41 13.30
N TYR A 101 -12.15 -4.26 14.56
CA TYR A 101 -13.16 -3.29 14.99
C TYR A 101 -12.67 -2.42 16.16
N PRO A 102 -13.13 -1.15 16.27
CA PRO A 102 -12.79 -0.29 17.40
C PRO A 102 -13.12 -0.94 18.73
N HIS A 103 -12.12 -1.04 19.62
CA HIS A 103 -12.29 -1.67 20.92
C HIS A 103 -11.33 -1.11 21.97
N GLN A 104 -11.62 -1.37 23.24
CA GLN A 104 -10.79 -0.95 24.37
C GLN A 104 -10.79 -2.01 25.48
N TYR A 105 -9.71 -2.06 26.25
CA TYR A 105 -9.57 -2.91 27.44
C TYR A 105 -9.39 -2.05 28.69
N VAL A 106 -10.18 -2.33 29.73
CA VAL A 106 -10.03 -1.73 31.06
C VAL A 106 -9.35 -2.76 31.96
N ILE A 107 -8.14 -2.46 32.41
CA ILE A 107 -7.20 -3.44 33.02
C ILE A 107 -6.96 -3.09 34.49
N SER A 108 -7.98 -3.28 35.34
CA SER A 108 -8.00 -2.83 36.73
C SER A 108 -7.08 -3.66 37.64
N ARG A 109 -6.01 -3.06 38.19
CA ARG A 109 -5.09 -3.75 39.11
C ARG A 109 -5.75 -4.10 40.45
N ARG A 110 -5.59 -5.35 40.90
CA ARG A 110 -5.98 -5.83 42.23
C ARG A 110 -4.79 -5.87 43.19
N ALA A 111 -5.08 -5.97 44.49
CA ALA A 111 -4.07 -5.98 45.57
C ALA A 111 -3.14 -7.21 45.54
N ASP A 112 -3.60 -8.34 45.01
CA ASP A 112 -2.84 -9.60 44.85
C ASP A 112 -1.95 -9.63 43.60
N SER A 113 -1.81 -8.49 42.91
CA SER A 113 -1.14 -8.35 41.59
C SER A 113 -1.77 -9.16 40.45
N ALA A 114 -2.98 -9.68 40.64
CA ALA A 114 -3.87 -9.97 39.53
C ALA A 114 -4.51 -8.66 39.02
N TYR A 115 -5.20 -8.76 37.89
CA TYR A 115 -5.92 -7.67 37.23
C TYR A 115 -7.29 -8.19 36.80
N ASP A 116 -8.33 -7.38 37.01
CA ASP A 116 -9.64 -7.63 36.40
C ASP A 116 -9.69 -6.93 35.05
N VAL A 117 -10.11 -7.66 34.02
CA VAL A 117 -10.15 -7.14 32.64
C VAL A 117 -11.56 -7.21 32.10
N SER A 118 -12.04 -6.08 31.59
CA SER A 118 -13.18 -6.04 30.67
C SER A 118 -12.75 -5.48 29.33
N MET A 119 -13.44 -5.93 28.28
CA MET A 119 -13.32 -5.42 26.92
C MET A 119 -14.62 -4.74 26.55
N THR A 120 -14.55 -3.61 25.88
CA THR A 120 -15.70 -3.01 25.18
C THR A 120 -15.34 -2.90 23.71
N LEU A 121 -16.27 -3.24 22.81
CA LEU A 121 -16.05 -3.22 21.36
C LEU A 121 -17.27 -2.70 20.60
N PHE A 122 -17.01 -2.05 19.47
CA PHE A 122 -18.03 -1.54 18.55
C PHE A 122 -18.29 -2.52 17.42
N VAL A 123 -19.46 -3.14 17.36
CA VAL A 123 -19.86 -3.95 16.19
C VAL A 123 -20.58 -3.03 15.19
N PRO A 124 -20.05 -2.78 13.98
CA PRO A 124 -20.78 -2.04 12.95
C PRO A 124 -22.04 -2.80 12.53
N GLU A 125 -23.12 -2.09 12.22
CA GLU A 125 -24.37 -2.70 11.73
C GLU A 125 -24.18 -3.37 10.37
N HIS A 126 -23.44 -2.71 9.47
CA HIS A 126 -23.26 -3.08 8.08
C HIS A 126 -21.82 -2.85 7.60
N PHE A 127 -21.48 -3.47 6.48
CA PHE A 127 -20.29 -3.20 5.70
C PHE A 127 -20.63 -3.33 4.21
N SER A 128 -19.87 -2.66 3.36
CA SER A 128 -20.02 -2.69 1.91
C SER A 128 -18.65 -2.88 1.25
N SER A 129 -18.55 -3.82 0.30
CA SER A 129 -17.44 -3.92 -0.64
C SER A 129 -17.94 -3.66 -2.07
N PHE A 130 -17.16 -2.93 -2.85
CA PHE A 130 -17.45 -2.63 -4.26
C PHE A 130 -16.17 -2.27 -5.03
N THR A 131 -16.28 -2.20 -6.35
CA THR A 131 -15.15 -1.99 -7.27
C THR A 131 -15.40 -0.79 -8.16
N LEU A 132 -14.40 0.08 -8.32
CA LEU A 132 -14.38 1.18 -9.28
C LEU A 132 -13.43 0.85 -10.44
N THR A 133 -13.82 1.22 -11.67
CA THR A 133 -13.02 1.03 -12.88
C THR A 133 -12.93 2.33 -13.68
N LYS A 134 -12.11 2.36 -14.75
CA LYS A 134 -12.06 3.51 -15.69
C LYS A 134 -13.41 3.89 -16.31
N LYS A 135 -14.42 3.01 -16.26
CA LYS A 135 -15.80 3.29 -16.71
C LYS A 135 -16.64 4.07 -15.69
N ASP A 136 -16.09 4.30 -14.49
CA ASP A 136 -16.78 4.85 -13.31
C ASP A 136 -16.22 6.21 -12.88
N ILE A 137 -15.27 6.76 -13.67
CA ILE A 137 -14.79 8.13 -13.54
C ILE A 137 -15.98 9.11 -13.55
N GLY A 138 -15.99 10.04 -12.59
CA GLY A 138 -17.02 11.06 -12.42
C GLY A 138 -18.36 10.57 -11.86
N LYS A 139 -18.52 9.26 -11.58
CA LYS A 139 -19.75 8.72 -10.97
C LYS A 139 -19.68 8.80 -9.44
N GLN A 140 -20.79 9.20 -8.84
CA GLN A 140 -21.04 9.10 -7.40
C GLN A 140 -21.53 7.69 -7.04
N ILE A 141 -20.87 7.04 -6.08
CA ILE A 141 -21.33 5.81 -5.44
C ILE A 141 -21.45 6.07 -3.94
N GLU A 142 -22.67 6.06 -3.41
CA GLU A 142 -22.93 6.22 -1.98
C GLU A 142 -22.97 4.85 -1.27
N LYS A 143 -22.16 4.70 -0.21
CA LYS A 143 -22.07 3.52 0.65
C LYS A 143 -21.75 3.93 2.08
N GLU A 144 -22.45 3.33 3.05
CA GLU A 144 -22.15 3.49 4.49
C GLU A 144 -21.92 4.95 4.91
N GLU A 145 -22.81 5.88 4.55
CA GLU A 145 -22.66 7.30 4.92
C GLU A 145 -21.36 7.95 4.39
N ALA A 146 -20.89 7.50 3.22
CA ALA A 146 -19.85 8.15 2.43
C ALA A 146 -20.19 8.12 0.93
N ILE A 147 -19.82 9.18 0.20
CA ILE A 147 -19.93 9.24 -1.26
C ILE A 147 -18.53 9.11 -1.84
N PHE A 148 -18.34 8.15 -2.75
CA PHE A 148 -17.08 7.86 -3.42
C PHE A 148 -17.16 8.25 -4.90
N GLU A 149 -16.14 8.96 -5.39
CA GLU A 149 -16.02 9.42 -6.77
C GLU A 149 -14.60 9.14 -7.30
N LEU A 150 -14.49 8.35 -8.37
CA LEU A 150 -13.22 8.16 -9.07
C LEU A 150 -12.94 9.41 -9.93
N LEU A 151 -11.82 10.08 -9.71
CA LEU A 151 -11.40 11.24 -10.49
C LEU A 151 -10.46 10.86 -11.63
N ASP A 152 -9.45 10.02 -11.37
CA ASP A 152 -8.50 9.57 -12.39
C ASP A 152 -7.98 8.15 -12.12
N ILE A 153 -7.54 7.46 -13.19
CA ILE A 153 -6.89 6.15 -13.16
C ILE A 153 -5.86 6.04 -14.29
N THR A 154 -4.59 5.95 -13.90
CA THR A 154 -3.41 5.81 -14.76
C THR A 154 -3.02 4.33 -14.88
N ASN A 155 -1.84 4.03 -15.46
CA ASN A 155 -1.28 2.68 -15.48
C ASN A 155 -0.95 2.14 -14.08
N ASP A 156 -0.44 2.98 -13.17
CA ASP A 156 0.06 2.57 -11.85
C ASP A 156 -0.61 3.26 -10.65
N ALA A 157 -1.52 4.22 -10.87
CA ALA A 157 -2.14 5.00 -9.80
C ALA A 157 -3.60 5.41 -10.05
N ALA A 158 -4.28 5.83 -8.99
CA ALA A 158 -5.63 6.37 -9.05
C ALA A 158 -5.84 7.53 -8.05
N THR A 159 -6.82 8.37 -8.37
CA THR A 159 -7.29 9.48 -7.53
C THR A 159 -8.77 9.28 -7.20
N VAL A 160 -9.11 9.10 -5.92
CA VAL A 160 -10.49 8.93 -5.45
C VAL A 160 -10.84 10.07 -4.49
N MET A 161 -11.95 10.75 -4.73
CA MET A 161 -12.56 11.65 -3.74
C MET A 161 -13.55 10.87 -2.88
N ILE A 162 -13.57 11.16 -1.58
CA ILE A 162 -14.54 10.60 -0.64
C ILE A 162 -15.12 11.69 0.25
N THR A 163 -16.44 11.90 0.17
CA THR A 163 -17.16 12.81 1.07
C THR A 163 -17.72 12.03 2.26
N ASP A 164 -17.28 12.38 3.48
CA ASP A 164 -17.71 11.74 4.73
C ASP A 164 -19.06 12.34 5.20
N LYS A 165 -20.17 11.64 4.95
CA LYS A 165 -21.51 12.07 5.34
C LYS A 165 -21.85 11.72 6.81
N ALA A 166 -21.06 10.87 7.46
CA ALA A 166 -21.30 10.45 8.84
C ALA A 166 -21.00 11.55 9.89
N ARG A 167 -20.28 12.63 9.51
CA ARG A 167 -19.96 13.76 10.40
C ARG A 167 -19.94 15.11 9.69
N ARG A 168 -20.10 16.18 10.48
CA ARG A 168 -19.92 17.59 10.09
C ARG A 168 -18.81 18.22 10.94
N SER A 169 -17.64 18.41 10.33
CA SER A 169 -16.45 18.99 10.98
C SER A 169 -16.50 20.51 10.95
N ASP A 170 -15.96 21.15 11.98
CA ASP A 170 -15.87 22.61 12.09
C ASP A 170 -14.73 23.15 11.21
N TYR A 171 -15.05 24.04 10.26
CA TYR A 171 -14.08 24.73 9.40
C TYR A 171 -14.17 26.27 9.54
N ASP A 172 -14.70 26.83 10.64
CA ASP A 172 -14.77 28.30 10.83
C ASP A 172 -13.38 28.97 10.68
N TYR A 173 -12.32 28.24 11.05
CA TYR A 173 -10.93 28.70 10.98
C TYR A 173 -10.36 28.88 9.57
N THR A 174 -11.06 28.40 8.52
CA THR A 174 -10.61 28.59 7.13
C THR A 174 -11.24 29.80 6.47
N TYR A 175 -12.39 30.29 6.93
CA TYR A 175 -13.20 31.24 6.18
C TYR A 175 -12.96 32.74 6.46
N ASP A 176 -12.49 33.14 7.65
CA ASP A 176 -11.87 34.47 7.82
C ASP A 176 -11.02 34.65 9.10
N GLN A 177 -10.33 35.79 9.20
CA GLN A 177 -9.35 36.08 10.26
C GLN A 177 -9.92 36.04 11.69
N ALA A 178 -9.17 35.37 12.59
CA ALA A 178 -9.06 35.51 14.05
C ALA A 178 -10.29 35.83 14.95
N GLU A 179 -11.07 36.87 14.63
CA GLU A 179 -12.10 37.47 15.49
C GLU A 179 -13.37 36.62 15.60
N ARG A 180 -13.61 35.69 14.67
CA ARG A 180 -14.70 34.70 14.77
C ARG A 180 -14.44 33.55 15.75
N ARG A 181 -13.34 33.59 16.52
CA ARG A 181 -13.17 32.67 17.65
C ARG A 181 -14.28 32.88 18.67
N ASN A 182 -15.27 31.99 18.65
CA ASN A 182 -16.24 31.82 19.72
C ASN A 182 -15.54 31.17 20.93
N LEU A 183 -14.71 31.95 21.63
CA LEU A 183 -13.83 31.53 22.74
C LEU A 183 -14.60 30.88 23.91
N ASN A 184 -15.92 31.03 23.94
CA ASN A 184 -16.82 30.43 24.92
C ASN A 184 -17.24 28.98 24.59
N LYS A 185 -16.78 28.41 23.46
CA LYS A 185 -16.65 26.96 23.37
C LYS A 185 -15.40 26.54 24.13
N GLU A 186 -15.57 26.28 25.43
CA GLU A 186 -14.79 25.22 26.05
C GLU A 186 -14.89 24.01 25.12
N ARG A 187 -13.75 23.46 24.67
CA ARG A 187 -13.77 22.13 24.07
C ARG A 187 -14.17 21.20 25.21
N ASP A 188 -15.40 20.70 25.16
CA ASP A 188 -15.81 19.59 26.01
C ASP A 188 -14.94 18.39 25.63
N THR A 189 -13.83 18.25 26.35
CA THR A 189 -12.84 17.18 26.20
C THR A 189 -13.27 15.92 26.95
N SER A 190 -14.58 15.68 27.05
CA SER A 190 -15.15 14.36 27.27
C SER A 190 -14.82 13.46 26.08
N ILE A 191 -13.57 12.98 26.07
CA ILE A 191 -13.09 11.82 25.31
C ILE A 191 -14.20 10.77 25.34
N SER A 192 -14.69 10.35 24.17
CA SER A 192 -15.76 9.35 24.10
C SER A 192 -15.35 8.14 24.93
N LYS A 193 -16.14 7.78 25.93
CA LYS A 193 -15.82 6.67 26.83
C LYS A 193 -16.03 5.31 26.18
N GLU A 194 -16.76 5.25 25.07
CA GLU A 194 -17.05 4.04 24.32
C GLU A 194 -16.27 4.03 22.99
N PRO A 195 -15.79 2.86 22.54
CA PRO A 195 -15.09 2.75 21.28
C PRO A 195 -16.04 2.97 20.09
N PHE A 196 -15.54 3.64 19.06
CA PHE A 196 -16.24 3.95 17.81
C PHE A 196 -15.21 4.41 16.76
N TYR A 197 -15.65 4.72 15.55
CA TYR A 197 -14.79 5.21 14.46
C TYR A 197 -14.46 6.72 14.59
N GLU A 198 -13.73 7.07 15.66
CA GLU A 198 -13.50 8.46 16.11
C GLU A 198 -12.88 9.38 15.04
N SER A 199 -11.91 8.90 14.26
CA SER A 199 -11.24 9.67 13.20
C SER A 199 -12.07 9.82 11.92
N GLY A 200 -13.21 9.15 11.80
CA GLY A 200 -14.03 9.07 10.58
C GLY A 200 -13.55 7.96 9.64
N LEU A 201 -13.31 8.28 8.37
CA LEU A 201 -13.00 7.28 7.33
C LEU A 201 -11.64 6.58 7.51
N PHE A 202 -10.62 7.31 7.96
CA PHE A 202 -9.22 6.86 8.06
C PHE A 202 -8.59 7.33 9.38
N LEU A 203 -7.55 6.64 9.87
CA LEU A 203 -6.82 7.05 11.08
C LEU A 203 -5.59 7.93 10.81
N SER A 204 -5.03 7.88 9.60
CA SER A 204 -3.81 8.60 9.23
C SER A 204 -3.89 9.10 7.79
N GLU A 205 -2.96 9.99 7.42
CA GLU A 205 -2.78 10.45 6.03
C GLU A 205 -2.23 9.37 5.09
N ARG A 206 -2.02 8.12 5.55
CA ARG A 206 -1.53 7.00 4.74
C ARG A 206 -2.56 5.90 4.65
N ILE A 207 -2.63 5.26 3.49
CA ILE A 207 -3.42 4.05 3.29
C ILE A 207 -2.65 2.86 3.89
N ALA A 208 -3.31 2.16 4.80
CA ALA A 208 -2.87 0.90 5.40
C ALA A 208 -4.07 -0.05 5.47
N ALA A 209 -3.84 -1.37 5.51
CA ALA A 209 -4.89 -2.38 5.55
C ALA A 209 -4.50 -3.53 6.50
N PRO A 210 -5.21 -3.73 7.63
CA PRO A 210 -6.18 -2.80 8.21
C PRO A 210 -5.53 -1.48 8.64
N ASN A 211 -6.25 -0.37 8.52
CA ASN A 211 -5.83 0.91 9.07
C ASN A 211 -6.14 0.94 10.59
N GLU A 212 -5.17 0.62 11.45
CA GLU A 212 -5.34 0.54 12.91
C GLU A 212 -4.27 1.34 13.70
N THR A 213 -4.61 1.84 14.89
CA THR A 213 -3.67 2.45 15.85
C THR A 213 -3.97 2.01 17.28
N GLU A 214 -2.91 1.83 18.08
CA GLU A 214 -2.98 1.47 19.50
C GLU A 214 -2.65 2.70 20.38
N ASP A 215 -3.64 3.15 21.15
CA ASP A 215 -3.58 4.34 22.00
C ASP A 215 -3.46 3.94 23.48
N PHE A 216 -2.26 4.16 24.05
CA PHE A 216 -1.95 3.94 25.45
C PHE A 216 -2.37 5.14 26.31
N VAL A 217 -3.63 5.16 26.74
CA VAL A 217 -4.13 6.18 27.66
C VAL A 217 -3.71 5.85 29.10
N LYS A 218 -3.38 6.89 29.86
CA LYS A 218 -3.02 6.78 31.27
C LYS A 218 -4.18 6.16 32.08
N ASP A 219 -3.86 5.57 33.23
CA ASP A 219 -4.82 5.06 34.21
C ASP A 219 -5.61 3.79 33.78
N SER A 220 -4.89 2.82 33.20
CA SER A 220 -5.31 1.41 32.99
C SER A 220 -6.29 1.16 31.83
N LEU A 221 -6.29 2.04 30.82
CA LEU A 221 -7.12 1.94 29.63
C LEU A 221 -6.25 1.78 28.37
N LEU A 222 -6.44 0.68 27.63
CA LEU A 222 -5.86 0.49 26.30
C LEU A 222 -6.94 0.66 25.23
N ARG A 223 -6.66 1.39 24.16
CA ARG A 223 -7.58 1.57 23.03
C ARG A 223 -6.96 1.10 21.73
N ILE A 224 -7.77 0.50 20.87
CA ILE A 224 -7.40 0.16 19.51
C ILE A 224 -8.45 0.75 18.57
N HIS A 225 -8.01 1.74 17.80
CA HIS A 225 -8.81 2.49 16.85
C HIS A 225 -8.68 1.84 15.47
N PHE A 226 -9.72 1.95 14.64
CA PHE A 226 -9.74 1.44 13.26
C PHE A 226 -10.24 2.52 12.29
N GLY A 227 -9.73 2.50 11.06
CA GLY A 227 -10.33 3.19 9.93
C GLY A 227 -11.58 2.46 9.45
N ARG A 228 -12.55 3.22 8.95
CA ARG A 228 -13.77 2.65 8.34
C ARG A 228 -13.52 2.16 6.93
N VAL A 229 -12.61 2.80 6.20
CA VAL A 229 -12.33 2.57 4.78
C VAL A 229 -10.95 1.92 4.61
N ASN A 230 -10.92 0.84 3.83
CA ASN A 230 -9.69 0.29 3.25
C ASN A 230 -9.83 0.30 1.72
N ILE A 231 -8.72 0.53 1.02
CA ILE A 231 -8.67 0.64 -0.45
C ILE A 231 -7.55 -0.28 -0.94
N SER A 232 -7.81 -1.03 -2.01
CA SER A 232 -6.86 -1.96 -2.62
C SER A 232 -6.84 -1.80 -4.14
N LEU A 233 -5.65 -1.86 -4.74
CA LEU A 233 -5.46 -1.76 -6.18
C LEU A 233 -5.43 -3.15 -6.80
N LEU A 234 -6.20 -3.37 -7.87
CA LEU A 234 -6.32 -4.66 -8.56
C LEU A 234 -5.78 -4.58 -9.99
N ASN A 235 -4.96 -5.55 -10.38
CA ASN A 235 -4.50 -5.72 -11.75
C ASN A 235 -5.57 -6.36 -12.67
N GLU A 236 -5.26 -6.51 -13.96
CA GLU A 236 -6.16 -7.13 -14.96
C GLU A 236 -6.56 -8.59 -14.64
N ALA A 237 -5.81 -9.27 -13.75
CA ALA A 237 -6.11 -10.62 -13.26
C ALA A 237 -6.84 -10.65 -11.91
N GLY A 238 -7.30 -9.49 -11.39
CA GLY A 238 -7.99 -9.38 -10.12
C GLY A 238 -7.11 -9.69 -8.89
N LYS A 239 -5.81 -9.42 -8.98
CA LYS A 239 -4.84 -9.57 -7.88
C LYS A 239 -4.48 -8.22 -7.27
N THR A 240 -4.42 -8.19 -5.94
CA THR A 240 -4.02 -7.02 -5.16
C THR A 240 -2.55 -6.68 -5.44
N LEU A 241 -2.31 -5.47 -5.94
CA LEU A 241 -0.99 -4.91 -6.13
C LEU A 241 -0.44 -4.39 -4.79
N LEU A 242 0.87 -4.51 -4.59
CA LEU A 242 1.60 -3.79 -3.56
C LEU A 242 1.41 -2.29 -3.80
N SER A 243 0.73 -1.62 -2.88
CA SER A 243 0.36 -0.21 -3.01
C SER A 243 0.67 0.61 -1.77
N GLU A 244 0.90 1.90 -1.99
CA GLU A 244 0.85 2.94 -0.96
C GLU A 244 -0.08 4.07 -1.41
N GLY A 245 -0.46 4.95 -0.50
CA GLY A 245 -1.23 6.14 -0.88
C GLY A 245 -1.29 7.18 0.22
N ARG A 246 -1.66 8.39 -0.19
CA ARG A 246 -1.82 9.58 0.64
C ARG A 246 -3.28 10.01 0.67
N ILE A 247 -3.77 10.36 1.85
CA ILE A 247 -5.09 10.93 2.11
C ILE A 247 -4.89 12.39 2.54
N ASN A 248 -5.56 13.32 1.86
CA ASN A 248 -5.51 14.75 2.14
C ASN A 248 -6.93 15.30 2.35
N ASN A 249 -7.20 15.86 3.53
CA ASN A 249 -8.45 16.59 3.77
C ASN A 249 -8.46 17.92 3.00
N PHE A 250 -9.24 17.99 1.91
CA PHE A 250 -9.27 19.12 0.97
C PHE A 250 -9.56 20.45 1.67
N ARG A 251 -10.57 20.45 2.55
CA ARG A 251 -11.06 21.66 3.24
C ARG A 251 -10.04 22.21 4.23
N HIS A 252 -9.31 21.36 4.93
CA HIS A 252 -8.20 21.80 5.77
C HIS A 252 -7.04 22.34 4.92
N TYR A 253 -6.56 21.54 3.97
CA TYR A 253 -5.29 21.80 3.31
C TYR A 253 -5.34 22.90 2.25
N LEU A 254 -6.42 23.05 1.47
CA LEU A 254 -6.54 24.14 0.48
C LEU A 254 -6.37 25.52 1.13
N TRP A 255 -6.93 25.72 2.33
CA TRP A 255 -6.80 26.99 3.07
C TRP A 255 -5.52 27.08 3.90
N TYR A 256 -5.07 25.98 4.54
CA TYR A 256 -3.77 25.99 5.24
C TYR A 256 -2.62 26.33 4.28
N ARG A 257 -2.60 25.73 3.08
CA ARG A 257 -1.63 26.02 2.02
C ARG A 257 -1.72 27.47 1.54
N ASN A 258 -2.91 28.04 1.39
CA ASN A 258 -3.05 29.44 0.98
C ASN A 258 -2.55 30.46 2.04
N ASN A 259 -2.61 30.10 3.32
CA ASN A 259 -2.14 30.92 4.44
C ASN A 259 -0.65 30.71 4.76
N ASP A 260 -0.12 29.50 4.57
CA ASP A 260 1.24 29.08 4.95
C ASP A 260 1.90 28.34 3.77
N MET A 261 2.22 29.10 2.70
CA MET A 261 2.84 28.56 1.47
C MET A 261 4.36 28.77 1.46
N PRO A 262 5.18 27.72 1.65
CA PRO A 262 6.64 27.80 1.56
C PRO A 262 7.19 27.85 0.12
N TYR A 263 6.35 27.61 -0.90
CA TYR A 263 6.74 27.60 -2.32
C TYR A 263 5.98 28.68 -3.10
N GLU A 264 6.61 29.84 -3.31
CA GLU A 264 5.97 30.99 -3.97
C GLU A 264 5.49 30.64 -5.39
N GLU A 265 6.23 29.78 -6.11
CA GLU A 265 5.89 29.25 -7.44
C GLU A 265 4.68 28.30 -7.48
N MET A 266 4.02 28.07 -6.33
CA MET A 266 2.77 27.30 -6.21
C MET A 266 1.61 28.15 -5.68
N ARG A 267 1.86 29.37 -5.17
CA ARG A 267 0.83 30.21 -4.53
C ARG A 267 -0.26 30.66 -5.51
N GLY A 268 0.06 30.82 -6.79
CA GLY A 268 -0.93 31.10 -7.84
C GLY A 268 -1.93 29.95 -7.98
N ASP A 269 -1.40 28.74 -8.14
CA ASP A 269 -2.15 27.50 -8.37
C ASP A 269 -3.14 27.20 -7.22
N TYR A 270 -2.71 27.32 -5.96
CA TYR A 270 -3.60 27.14 -4.80
C TYR A 270 -4.69 28.23 -4.69
N ARG A 271 -4.43 29.45 -5.17
CA ARG A 271 -5.44 30.54 -5.19
C ARG A 271 -6.45 30.35 -6.31
N ASP A 272 -6.02 29.84 -7.47
CA ASP A 272 -6.92 29.49 -8.57
C ASP A 272 -7.89 28.37 -8.15
N ILE A 273 -7.40 27.29 -7.53
CA ILE A 273 -8.25 26.23 -6.96
C ILE A 273 -9.25 26.79 -5.94
N GLN A 274 -8.81 27.68 -5.04
CA GLN A 274 -9.68 28.33 -4.07
C GLN A 274 -10.73 29.25 -4.73
N GLN A 275 -10.40 29.89 -5.86
CA GLN A 275 -11.32 30.73 -6.63
C GLN A 275 -12.27 29.92 -7.51
N ARG A 276 -11.87 28.75 -8.01
CA ARG A 276 -12.74 27.83 -8.75
C ARG A 276 -13.68 27.05 -7.83
N TYR A 277 -13.22 26.62 -6.66
CA TYR A 277 -14.04 25.90 -5.69
C TYR A 277 -15.27 26.72 -5.23
N LYS A 278 -16.40 26.03 -5.01
CA LYS A 278 -17.66 26.60 -4.52
C LYS A 278 -18.22 25.68 -3.46
N GLU A 279 -18.33 26.16 -2.23
CA GLU A 279 -19.03 25.42 -1.18
C GLU A 279 -20.52 25.39 -1.48
N ALA A 280 -21.10 24.19 -1.56
CA ALA A 280 -22.53 23.99 -1.84
C ALA A 280 -23.40 24.08 -0.58
N ASP A 281 -22.80 23.91 0.61
CA ASP A 281 -23.45 23.98 1.90
C ASP A 281 -23.35 25.41 2.49
N SER A 282 -24.47 25.97 2.94
CA SER A 282 -24.57 27.37 3.37
C SER A 282 -24.60 27.56 4.90
N ASP A 283 -24.15 26.56 5.65
CA ASP A 283 -24.01 26.62 7.11
C ASP A 283 -23.09 27.77 7.55
N SER A 284 -23.67 28.74 8.26
CA SER A 284 -23.00 29.97 8.71
C SER A 284 -21.97 29.76 9.81
N MET A 285 -21.89 28.55 10.38
CA MET A 285 -20.85 28.08 11.29
C MET A 285 -19.80 27.19 10.59
N HIS A 286 -19.81 27.17 9.25
CA HIS A 286 -18.90 26.43 8.37
C HIS A 286 -18.69 24.95 8.75
N ARG A 287 -19.74 24.29 9.29
CA ARG A 287 -19.64 22.90 9.77
C ARG A 287 -19.91 21.90 8.66
N PHE A 288 -18.97 21.75 7.72
CA PHE A 288 -19.19 20.96 6.51
C PHE A 288 -18.84 19.48 6.65
N ASN A 289 -19.35 18.65 5.73
CA ASN A 289 -18.83 17.29 5.55
C ASN A 289 -17.34 17.36 5.14
N PRO A 290 -16.45 16.56 5.75
CA PRO A 290 -15.10 16.34 5.24
C PRO A 290 -15.11 15.83 3.79
N ILE A 291 -14.15 16.33 3.00
CA ILE A 291 -13.82 15.79 1.68
C ILE A 291 -12.36 15.31 1.77
N GLU A 292 -12.17 14.00 1.68
CA GLU A 292 -10.87 13.36 1.68
C GLU A 292 -10.47 13.04 0.23
N ILE A 293 -9.32 13.56 -0.20
CA ILE A 293 -8.74 13.30 -1.52
C ILE A 293 -7.66 12.23 -1.35
N VAL A 294 -7.84 11.10 -2.01
CA VAL A 294 -7.03 9.90 -1.85
C VAL A 294 -6.28 9.60 -3.13
N ASN A 295 -4.96 9.83 -3.11
CA ASN A 295 -4.06 9.40 -4.18
C ASN A 295 -3.44 8.07 -3.77
N ILE A 296 -3.57 7.05 -4.59
CA ILE A 296 -3.06 5.69 -4.33
C ILE A 296 -2.29 5.18 -5.55
N ARG A 297 -1.13 4.55 -5.31
CA ARG A 297 -0.24 4.02 -6.35
C ARG A 297 0.17 2.60 -6.02
N GLY A 298 0.21 1.74 -7.04
CA GLY A 298 0.56 0.33 -6.95
C GLY A 298 1.65 -0.06 -7.93
N ARG A 299 2.48 -1.04 -7.56
CA ARG A 299 3.48 -1.59 -8.48
C ARG A 299 2.82 -2.59 -9.43
N GLY A 300 2.37 -2.12 -10.58
CA GLY A 300 1.81 -2.98 -11.63
C GLY A 300 0.82 -2.25 -12.51
N LYS A 301 0.22 -2.96 -13.46
CA LYS A 301 -0.81 -2.41 -14.35
C LYS A 301 -2.18 -2.47 -13.67
N LEU A 302 -2.59 -1.33 -13.12
CA LEU A 302 -3.88 -1.10 -12.49
C LEU A 302 -5.03 -1.26 -13.50
N ALA A 303 -6.05 -2.03 -13.12
CA ALA A 303 -7.29 -2.21 -13.87
C ALA A 303 -8.53 -1.72 -13.10
N ALA A 304 -8.53 -1.90 -11.78
CA ALA A 304 -9.65 -1.57 -10.92
C ALA A 304 -9.22 -1.26 -9.48
N ILE A 305 -10.07 -0.57 -8.73
CA ILE A 305 -9.89 -0.24 -7.32
C ILE A 305 -10.96 -0.96 -6.53
N GLU A 306 -10.57 -1.79 -5.56
CA GLU A 306 -11.48 -2.35 -4.58
C GLU A 306 -11.59 -1.42 -3.37
N ILE A 307 -12.82 -1.15 -2.94
CA ILE A 307 -13.12 -0.32 -1.79
C ILE A 307 -13.96 -1.13 -0.83
N PHE A 308 -13.49 -1.23 0.42
CA PHE A 308 -14.21 -1.81 1.54
C PHE A 308 -14.49 -0.71 2.57
N ILE A 309 -15.75 -0.59 3.00
CA ILE A 309 -16.18 0.38 4.03
C ILE A 309 -17.10 -0.25 5.07
N ARG A 310 -16.89 0.08 6.35
CA ARG A 310 -17.75 -0.28 7.49
C ARG A 310 -18.69 0.88 7.88
N SER A 311 -19.90 0.55 8.32
CA SER A 311 -20.87 1.55 8.78
C SER A 311 -20.37 2.34 10.00
N ASN A 312 -20.77 3.61 10.11
CA ASN A 312 -20.56 4.40 11.32
C ASN A 312 -21.61 4.09 12.40
N LYS A 313 -22.69 3.40 12.02
CA LYS A 313 -23.73 2.88 12.92
C LYS A 313 -23.38 1.46 13.35
N GLY A 314 -23.82 1.11 14.56
CA GLY A 314 -23.34 -0.08 15.23
C GLY A 314 -23.76 -0.13 16.69
N LYS A 315 -23.42 -1.24 17.34
CA LYS A 315 -23.70 -1.49 18.75
C LYS A 315 -22.41 -1.67 19.53
N VAL A 316 -22.23 -0.84 20.56
CA VAL A 316 -21.25 -1.06 21.62
C VAL A 316 -21.67 -2.26 22.47
N THR A 317 -20.77 -3.23 22.68
CA THR A 317 -20.98 -4.36 23.60
C THR A 317 -19.76 -4.56 24.49
N SER A 318 -20.00 -4.86 25.76
CA SER A 318 -18.95 -5.22 26.72
C SER A 318 -18.89 -6.72 26.97
N ILE A 319 -17.67 -7.25 27.09
CA ILE A 319 -17.32 -8.62 27.44
C ILE A 319 -16.51 -8.57 28.74
N ASP A 320 -16.94 -9.31 29.75
CA ASP A 320 -16.09 -9.58 30.92
C ASP A 320 -15.05 -10.65 30.54
N LEU A 321 -13.77 -10.34 30.72
CA LEU A 321 -12.66 -11.27 30.50
C LEU A 321 -12.13 -11.84 31.84
N GLY A 322 -12.63 -11.34 32.98
CA GLY A 322 -12.35 -11.87 34.31
C GLY A 322 -10.97 -11.50 34.88
N ARG A 323 -10.56 -12.27 35.89
CA ARG A 323 -9.33 -12.04 36.67
C ARG A 323 -8.13 -12.78 36.05
N HIS A 324 -7.13 -12.01 35.61
CA HIS A 324 -5.88 -12.50 35.01
C HIS A 324 -4.66 -12.18 35.86
N VAL A 325 -3.64 -13.05 35.81
CA VAL A 325 -2.30 -12.79 36.36
C VAL A 325 -1.33 -12.64 35.17
N PRO A 326 -0.65 -11.49 35.00
CA PRO A 326 0.23 -11.25 33.86
C PRO A 326 1.39 -12.26 33.79
N LYS A 327 1.55 -12.90 32.63
CA LYS A 327 2.66 -13.81 32.31
C LYS A 327 3.84 -13.04 31.70
N PRO A 328 5.08 -13.53 31.71
CA PRO A 328 6.13 -12.94 30.87
C PRO A 328 5.70 -13.00 29.39
N MET A 329 6.04 -11.96 28.62
CA MET A 329 5.90 -11.98 27.16
C MET A 329 6.64 -13.20 26.58
N PRO A 330 6.01 -14.03 25.72
CA PRO A 330 6.72 -15.12 25.06
C PRO A 330 7.84 -14.57 24.18
N THR A 331 9.04 -15.11 24.30
CA THR A 331 10.11 -14.91 23.32
C THR A 331 9.73 -15.62 22.03
N ASN A 332 9.47 -14.85 20.97
CA ASN A 332 8.84 -15.31 19.74
C ASN A 332 9.47 -16.59 19.16
N ALA A 333 8.62 -17.56 18.81
CA ALA A 333 8.97 -18.51 17.76
C ALA A 333 9.09 -17.74 16.43
N GLY A 334 10.18 -17.94 15.70
CA GLY A 334 10.41 -17.25 14.42
C GLY A 334 9.37 -17.64 13.37
N GLY A 335 8.82 -16.64 12.66
CA GLY A 335 7.96 -16.88 11.51
C GLY A 335 8.73 -17.54 10.35
N TYR A 336 8.03 -18.34 9.55
CA TYR A 336 8.61 -18.99 8.37
C TYR A 336 9.19 -17.97 7.38
N SER A 337 10.40 -18.22 6.90
CA SER A 337 10.98 -17.44 5.80
C SER A 337 10.42 -17.89 4.45
N THR A 338 10.12 -16.94 3.57
CA THR A 338 9.77 -17.23 2.18
C THR A 338 11.03 -17.58 1.41
N TYR A 339 11.07 -18.78 0.83
CA TYR A 339 12.10 -19.16 -0.12
C TYR A 339 11.76 -18.63 -1.51
N HIS A 340 12.73 -17.93 -2.10
CA HIS A 340 12.72 -17.54 -3.50
C HIS A 340 13.87 -18.26 -4.21
N PRO A 341 13.63 -18.99 -5.31
CA PRO A 341 14.67 -19.71 -6.02
C PRO A 341 15.71 -18.79 -6.67
N ALA A 342 16.95 -19.26 -6.77
CA ALA A 342 18.02 -18.62 -7.52
C ALA A 342 17.72 -18.71 -9.02
N PHE A 343 17.79 -17.58 -9.71
CA PHE A 343 17.30 -17.47 -11.08
C PHE A 343 18.41 -17.77 -12.10
N ALA A 344 18.27 -18.88 -12.82
CA ALA A 344 19.11 -19.17 -13.99
C ALA A 344 18.60 -18.38 -15.21
N SER A 345 19.24 -17.26 -15.52
CA SER A 345 18.83 -16.36 -16.59
C SER A 345 19.24 -16.81 -18.00
N ASP A 346 18.26 -16.88 -18.89
CA ASP A 346 18.47 -16.76 -20.33
C ASP A 346 18.25 -15.29 -20.74
N SER A 347 19.20 -14.71 -21.48
CA SER A 347 19.12 -13.33 -21.97
C SER A 347 17.95 -13.10 -22.92
N ASN A 348 17.53 -14.13 -23.67
CA ASN A 348 16.35 -14.03 -24.54
C ASN A 348 15.06 -13.80 -23.72
N ASN A 349 14.95 -14.47 -22.57
CA ASN A 349 13.82 -14.29 -21.65
C ASN A 349 13.87 -12.93 -20.93
N ILE A 350 15.07 -12.45 -20.54
CA ILE A 350 15.24 -11.09 -20.03
C ILE A 350 14.72 -10.08 -21.08
N TYR A 351 15.23 -10.13 -22.31
CA TYR A 351 14.93 -9.12 -23.33
C TYR A 351 13.49 -9.16 -23.85
N LYS A 352 12.79 -10.28 -23.69
CA LYS A 352 11.37 -10.44 -24.07
C LYS A 352 10.42 -9.81 -23.05
N GLU A 353 10.72 -9.94 -21.76
CA GLU A 353 9.88 -9.42 -20.67
C GLU A 353 10.28 -8.00 -20.23
N LEU A 354 11.34 -7.42 -20.79
CA LEU A 354 11.89 -6.12 -20.41
C LEU A 354 10.95 -4.95 -20.74
N LYS A 355 10.41 -4.28 -19.72
CA LYS A 355 9.85 -2.92 -19.86
C LYS A 355 10.97 -1.90 -19.70
N ILE A 356 11.06 -0.95 -20.63
CA ILE A 356 11.94 0.22 -20.55
C ILE A 356 11.18 1.42 -21.13
N ASN A 357 11.06 2.49 -20.34
CA ASN A 357 10.26 3.66 -20.70
C ASN A 357 10.76 4.90 -19.92
N TYR A 358 10.17 6.07 -20.17
CA TYR A 358 10.49 7.30 -19.44
C TYR A 358 9.24 8.02 -18.93
N ALA A 359 9.43 8.93 -17.98
CA ALA A 359 8.42 9.86 -17.49
C ALA A 359 9.04 11.25 -17.25
N LEU A 360 8.24 12.31 -17.40
CA LEU A 360 8.67 13.68 -17.09
C LEU A 360 8.38 13.98 -15.63
N LEU A 361 9.44 14.31 -14.87
CA LEU A 361 9.33 14.63 -13.45
C LEU A 361 8.86 16.07 -13.29
N GLN A 362 7.66 16.24 -12.73
CA GLN A 362 7.22 17.56 -12.27
C GLN A 362 8.03 17.98 -11.04
N SER A 363 8.38 19.26 -10.97
CA SER A 363 9.09 19.85 -9.82
C SER A 363 8.29 21.00 -9.22
N LYS A 364 8.55 21.27 -7.93
CA LYS A 364 8.05 22.47 -7.23
C LYS A 364 8.48 23.74 -7.98
N LYS A 365 9.70 23.74 -8.51
CA LYS A 365 10.29 24.82 -9.34
C LYS A 365 10.39 24.41 -10.79
N GLN A 366 9.81 25.18 -11.70
CA GLN A 366 9.78 24.88 -13.14
C GLN A 366 11.17 24.74 -13.79
N LYS A 367 12.22 25.31 -13.18
CA LYS A 367 13.61 25.25 -13.69
C LYS A 367 14.29 23.90 -13.46
N ASP A 368 13.77 23.07 -12.55
CA ASP A 368 14.40 21.80 -12.16
C ASP A 368 13.76 20.60 -12.92
N ALA A 369 13.23 20.86 -14.13
CA ALA A 369 12.59 19.86 -14.97
C ALA A 369 13.56 18.72 -15.32
N ALA A 370 13.10 17.49 -15.14
CA ALA A 370 13.95 16.30 -15.25
C ALA A 370 13.22 15.13 -15.91
N LEU A 371 14.01 14.25 -16.50
CA LEU A 371 13.58 13.02 -17.13
C LEU A 371 13.88 11.85 -16.18
N LEU A 372 12.87 11.05 -15.87
CA LEU A 372 13.04 9.74 -15.25
C LEU A 372 13.09 8.70 -16.37
N LEU A 373 14.24 8.04 -16.56
CA LEU A 373 14.34 6.85 -17.41
C LEU A 373 14.29 5.64 -16.48
N TYR A 374 13.39 4.70 -16.76
CA TYR A 374 13.14 3.56 -15.87
C TYR A 374 12.97 2.25 -16.63
N THR A 375 13.20 1.15 -15.92
CA THR A 375 13.04 -0.21 -16.42
C THR A 375 12.55 -1.15 -15.33
N SER A 376 11.81 -2.17 -15.74
CA SER A 376 11.27 -3.21 -14.86
C SER A 376 11.25 -4.54 -15.59
N LEU A 377 11.57 -5.60 -14.84
CA LEU A 377 11.30 -7.00 -15.16
C LEU A 377 10.32 -7.59 -14.14
N PRO A 378 9.65 -8.72 -14.44
CA PRO A 378 8.81 -9.46 -13.49
C PRO A 378 9.55 -9.89 -12.21
N GLU A 379 8.79 -10.20 -11.15
CA GLU A 379 9.28 -10.66 -9.83
C GLU A 379 10.26 -11.85 -9.91
N GLN A 380 10.10 -12.76 -10.88
CA GLN A 380 11.01 -13.90 -11.07
C GLN A 380 12.48 -13.49 -11.35
N PHE A 381 12.71 -12.26 -11.84
CA PHE A 381 14.04 -11.74 -12.14
C PHE A 381 14.68 -10.96 -10.98
N LYS A 382 14.09 -10.88 -9.78
CA LYS A 382 14.54 -9.97 -8.68
C LYS A 382 15.95 -10.14 -8.14
N ASN A 383 16.65 -11.22 -8.54
CA ASN A 383 18.05 -11.50 -8.21
C ASN A 383 19.05 -11.03 -9.30
N LEU A 384 18.55 -10.31 -10.31
CA LEU A 384 19.28 -9.70 -11.41
C LEU A 384 19.42 -8.21 -11.14
N ASP A 385 20.66 -7.71 -11.08
CA ASP A 385 20.95 -6.29 -10.94
C ASP A 385 20.89 -5.63 -12.33
N ILE A 386 20.33 -4.43 -12.41
CA ILE A 386 20.14 -3.70 -13.67
C ILE A 386 20.83 -2.34 -13.57
N ASN A 387 21.61 -1.95 -14.58
CA ASN A 387 22.24 -0.63 -14.68
C ASN A 387 22.04 -0.02 -16.07
N PHE A 388 21.89 1.32 -16.11
CA PHE A 388 21.91 2.10 -17.35
C PHE A 388 23.34 2.56 -17.64
N GLU A 389 23.77 2.41 -18.91
CA GLU A 389 25.07 2.85 -19.40
C GLU A 389 24.94 3.56 -20.75
N ASP A 390 25.93 4.39 -21.11
CA ASP A 390 26.01 5.12 -22.38
C ASP A 390 24.68 5.76 -22.79
N VAL A 391 24.01 6.49 -21.90
CA VAL A 391 22.72 7.09 -22.20
C VAL A 391 22.90 8.42 -22.94
N TRP A 392 22.25 8.53 -24.10
CA TRP A 392 22.27 9.71 -24.96
C TRP A 392 20.85 10.20 -25.25
N LEU A 393 20.66 11.52 -25.16
CA LEU A 393 19.54 12.20 -25.79
C LEU A 393 19.94 12.57 -27.22
N MET A 394 19.10 12.19 -28.18
CA MET A 394 19.29 12.47 -29.60
C MET A 394 18.26 13.51 -30.03
N GLY A 395 18.71 14.66 -30.52
CA GLY A 395 17.87 15.63 -31.21
C GLY A 395 17.82 15.34 -32.72
N ALA A 396 17.54 16.37 -33.52
CA ALA A 396 17.46 16.24 -34.98
C ALA A 396 18.84 16.30 -35.66
N ASN A 397 19.78 17.08 -35.10
CA ASN A 397 21.12 17.32 -35.67
C ASN A 397 22.26 17.17 -34.63
N ASP A 398 21.90 16.79 -33.41
CA ASP A 398 22.69 16.92 -32.19
C ASP A 398 22.45 15.74 -31.24
N SER A 399 23.41 15.50 -30.33
CA SER A 399 23.33 14.42 -29.34
C SER A 399 24.09 14.78 -28.08
N MET A 400 23.48 14.55 -26.92
CA MET A 400 24.06 14.81 -25.61
C MET A 400 24.16 13.52 -24.80
N ASN A 401 25.36 13.20 -24.31
CA ASN A 401 25.56 12.15 -23.32
C ASN A 401 25.06 12.66 -21.96
N MET A 402 24.34 11.84 -21.21
CA MET A 402 23.66 12.28 -19.99
C MET A 402 24.35 11.80 -18.72
N GLU A 403 24.66 12.74 -17.84
CA GLU A 403 24.94 12.42 -16.44
C GLU A 403 23.67 11.89 -15.78
N MET A 404 23.78 10.70 -15.18
CA MET A 404 22.66 9.97 -14.59
C MET A 404 22.78 9.95 -13.06
N GLN A 405 21.74 10.41 -12.39
CA GLN A 405 21.58 10.30 -10.93
C GLN A 405 20.72 9.08 -10.61
N ASN A 406 21.01 8.35 -9.53
CA ASN A 406 20.12 7.29 -9.06
C ASN A 406 18.74 7.88 -8.73
N ALA A 407 17.67 7.22 -9.21
CA ALA A 407 16.29 7.61 -8.97
C ALA A 407 15.39 6.41 -8.63
N ASP A 408 15.96 5.34 -8.07
CA ASP A 408 15.24 4.10 -7.71
C ASP A 408 14.10 4.37 -6.71
N ASN A 409 14.25 5.44 -5.90
CA ASN A 409 13.25 5.97 -4.98
C ASN A 409 11.93 6.44 -5.65
N TYR A 410 11.88 6.55 -6.99
CA TYR A 410 10.64 6.80 -7.74
C TYR A 410 9.88 5.50 -8.09
N LEU A 411 10.51 4.32 -7.89
CA LEU A 411 9.95 2.97 -8.05
C LEU A 411 9.76 2.24 -6.71
N GLU A 412 10.33 2.77 -5.63
CA GLU A 412 10.07 2.38 -4.25
C GLU A 412 8.61 2.68 -3.87
N LEU A 413 7.93 1.73 -3.22
CA LEU A 413 6.63 1.92 -2.55
C LEU A 413 6.70 1.22 -1.19
N ALA A 414 6.14 1.84 -0.15
CA ALA A 414 6.16 1.40 1.24
C ALA A 414 7.59 1.10 1.77
N PHE A 415 7.71 0.45 2.92
CA PHE A 415 9.00 -0.01 3.48
C PHE A 415 9.53 -1.27 2.77
N SER A 416 9.21 -1.49 1.50
CA SER A 416 9.67 -2.67 0.76
C SER A 416 11.14 -2.51 0.35
N ALA A 417 11.97 -3.50 0.66
CA ALA A 417 13.38 -3.50 0.28
C ALA A 417 13.54 -3.43 -1.25
N ASN A 418 14.58 -2.73 -1.72
CA ASN A 418 14.86 -2.50 -3.13
C ASN A 418 14.86 -3.82 -3.91
N ALA A 419 14.00 -3.91 -4.92
CA ALA A 419 13.86 -5.07 -5.78
C ALA A 419 14.71 -4.85 -7.04
N ASN A 420 15.81 -5.59 -7.18
CA ASN A 420 16.86 -5.30 -8.15
C ASN A 420 16.42 -5.46 -9.62
N ASN A 421 15.30 -6.16 -9.86
CA ASN A 421 14.59 -6.22 -11.15
C ASN A 421 13.94 -4.90 -11.61
N ARG A 422 14.12 -3.81 -10.88
CA ARG A 422 13.67 -2.46 -11.22
C ARG A 422 14.83 -1.49 -11.08
N LYS A 423 14.93 -0.55 -12.02
CA LYS A 423 15.95 0.51 -11.99
C LYS A 423 15.41 1.80 -12.55
N ALA A 424 15.76 2.92 -11.91
CA ALA A 424 15.49 4.25 -12.46
C ALA A 424 16.69 5.19 -12.31
N VAL A 425 16.86 6.03 -13.32
CA VAL A 425 17.84 7.11 -13.34
C VAL A 425 17.18 8.43 -13.71
N LYS A 426 17.58 9.49 -13.01
CA LYS A 426 17.16 10.86 -13.25
C LYS A 426 18.23 11.59 -14.05
N MET A 427 17.80 12.31 -15.08
CA MET A 427 18.63 13.21 -15.88
C MET A 427 17.96 14.58 -15.90
N LEU A 428 18.74 15.68 -15.82
CA LEU A 428 18.20 17.02 -16.01
C LEU A 428 17.84 17.23 -17.49
N MET A 429 16.75 17.95 -17.78
CA MET A 429 16.32 18.22 -19.15
C MET A 429 17.20 19.32 -19.79
N PRO A 430 17.98 19.03 -20.85
CA PRO A 430 18.73 20.06 -21.58
C PRO A 430 17.81 20.91 -22.47
N GLN A 431 18.26 22.10 -22.84
CA GLN A 431 17.56 22.97 -23.79
C GLN A 431 17.82 22.53 -25.25
N MET A 432 17.27 21.37 -25.63
CA MET A 432 17.24 20.84 -27.00
C MET A 432 15.88 20.19 -27.27
N ASP A 433 15.45 20.11 -28.52
CA ASP A 433 14.28 19.32 -28.90
C ASP A 433 14.69 17.85 -29.11
N ILE A 434 14.47 17.05 -28.07
CA ILE A 434 14.77 15.61 -28.03
C ILE A 434 13.83 14.86 -28.98
N ALA A 435 14.39 14.01 -29.85
CA ALA A 435 13.66 13.11 -30.75
C ALA A 435 13.71 11.64 -30.28
N SER A 436 14.79 11.21 -29.60
CA SER A 436 14.85 9.88 -28.97
C SER A 436 15.85 9.80 -27.82
N ILE A 437 15.63 8.85 -26.91
CA ILE A 437 16.58 8.44 -25.87
C ILE A 437 17.24 7.13 -26.35
N LYS A 438 18.56 7.01 -26.25
CA LYS A 438 19.29 5.77 -26.58
C LYS A 438 20.25 5.41 -25.46
N GLY A 439 20.66 4.15 -25.40
CA GLY A 439 21.74 3.71 -24.51
C GLY A 439 21.84 2.21 -24.38
N LYS A 440 22.46 1.76 -23.30
CA LYS A 440 22.61 0.35 -22.92
C LYS A 440 21.93 0.08 -21.57
N LEU A 441 21.39 -1.12 -21.44
CA LEU A 441 21.12 -1.75 -20.16
C LEU A 441 22.11 -2.90 -19.95
N VAL A 442 22.79 -2.89 -18.81
CA VAL A 442 23.62 -4.00 -18.32
C VAL A 442 22.85 -4.73 -17.24
N PHE A 443 22.73 -6.05 -17.40
CA PHE A 443 22.10 -6.95 -16.46
C PHE A 443 23.16 -7.88 -15.88
N SER A 444 23.40 -7.84 -14.57
CA SER A 444 24.37 -8.71 -13.90
C SER A 444 23.69 -9.64 -12.90
N THR A 445 24.10 -10.90 -12.90
CA THR A 445 23.61 -11.89 -11.92
C THR A 445 24.56 -11.97 -10.73
N SER A 446 24.02 -12.16 -9.53
CA SER A 446 24.77 -12.22 -8.26
C SER A 446 25.66 -13.46 -8.07
N GLY A 447 25.81 -14.31 -9.10
CA GLY A 447 26.55 -15.57 -9.07
C GLY A 447 25.89 -16.69 -8.25
N ILE A 448 24.67 -16.46 -7.75
CA ILE A 448 23.92 -17.39 -6.89
C ILE A 448 23.23 -18.46 -7.74
N TYR A 449 23.26 -19.71 -7.28
CA TYR A 449 22.55 -20.84 -7.90
C TYR A 449 22.11 -21.83 -6.83
N ASP A 450 21.03 -22.57 -7.11
CA ASP A 450 20.47 -23.56 -6.20
C ASP A 450 20.68 -24.97 -6.74
N THR A 451 21.00 -25.90 -5.84
CA THR A 451 21.05 -27.34 -6.11
C THR A 451 20.03 -28.04 -5.21
N SER A 452 19.02 -28.67 -5.81
CA SER A 452 17.85 -29.19 -5.11
C SER A 452 17.77 -30.71 -5.18
N PHE A 453 17.52 -31.36 -4.04
CA PHE A 453 17.35 -32.80 -3.94
C PHE A 453 16.03 -33.15 -3.24
N ALA A 454 15.24 -34.04 -3.84
CA ALA A 454 14.07 -34.60 -3.15
C ALA A 454 14.54 -35.51 -1.99
N VAL A 455 13.84 -35.46 -0.86
CA VAL A 455 14.22 -36.27 0.33
C VAL A 455 14.07 -37.77 0.08
N THR A 456 13.24 -38.18 -0.89
CA THR A 456 13.12 -39.55 -1.40
C THR A 456 14.25 -39.97 -2.35
N ALA A 457 15.12 -39.05 -2.78
CA ALA A 457 16.17 -39.26 -3.77
C ALA A 457 17.44 -38.44 -3.44
N LEU A 458 17.88 -38.48 -2.19
CA LEU A 458 19.09 -37.79 -1.74
C LEU A 458 20.36 -38.46 -2.31
N PRO A 459 21.42 -37.69 -2.62
CA PRO A 459 22.73 -38.24 -2.93
C PRO A 459 23.33 -38.91 -1.69
N ALA A 460 24.16 -39.94 -1.87
CA ALA A 460 24.74 -40.73 -0.77
C ALA A 460 25.65 -39.93 0.19
N SER A 461 26.04 -38.70 -0.16
CA SER A 461 26.75 -37.77 0.72
C SER A 461 25.85 -37.09 1.76
N ILE A 462 24.52 -37.11 1.58
CA ILE A 462 23.53 -36.59 2.53
C ILE A 462 22.81 -37.76 3.21
N LYS A 463 23.11 -37.97 4.50
CA LYS A 463 22.43 -38.97 5.34
C LYS A 463 21.16 -38.35 5.93
N SER A 464 20.07 -39.13 6.00
CA SER A 464 18.81 -38.73 6.62
C SER A 464 18.52 -39.58 7.86
N PHE A 465 17.96 -38.95 8.89
CA PHE A 465 17.67 -39.52 10.20
C PHE A 465 16.27 -39.09 10.67
N ASN A 466 15.79 -39.65 11.78
CA ASN A 466 14.56 -39.23 12.46
C ASN A 466 13.34 -39.12 11.51
N ASN A 467 13.14 -40.14 10.66
CA ASN A 467 12.09 -40.19 9.63
C ASN A 467 12.06 -38.99 8.66
N GLY A 468 13.21 -38.37 8.39
CA GLY A 468 13.31 -37.19 7.51
C GLY A 468 13.26 -35.84 8.23
N LEU A 469 13.28 -35.81 9.57
CA LEU A 469 13.37 -34.57 10.35
C LEU A 469 14.80 -34.06 10.53
N SER A 470 15.82 -34.84 10.18
CA SER A 470 17.22 -34.44 10.37
C SER A 470 18.14 -34.99 9.28
N PHE A 471 19.16 -34.22 8.91
CA PHE A 471 20.07 -34.55 7.80
C PHE A 471 21.51 -34.19 8.14
N SER A 472 22.50 -34.96 7.66
CA SER A 472 23.92 -34.69 7.91
C SER A 472 24.80 -35.00 6.69
N PHE A 473 25.76 -34.13 6.41
CA PHE A 473 26.67 -34.19 5.27
C PHE A 473 27.98 -33.44 5.57
N ASN A 474 29.09 -33.85 4.94
CA ASN A 474 30.32 -33.04 4.93
C ASN A 474 30.18 -31.95 3.85
N ARG A 475 30.50 -30.70 4.20
CA ARG A 475 30.36 -29.49 3.36
C ARG A 475 31.12 -29.58 2.03
N GLU A 476 32.28 -30.24 2.00
CA GLU A 476 33.14 -30.34 0.82
C GLU A 476 32.67 -31.37 -0.21
N VAL A 477 31.80 -32.30 0.20
CA VAL A 477 31.27 -33.39 -0.66
C VAL A 477 29.95 -32.97 -1.35
N LEU A 478 29.46 -31.75 -1.10
CA LEU A 478 28.36 -31.17 -1.87
C LEU A 478 28.89 -30.59 -3.20
N PRO A 479 28.14 -30.73 -4.32
CA PRO A 479 28.49 -30.13 -5.61
C PRO A 479 28.19 -28.62 -5.64
N VAL A 480 28.50 -27.90 -4.55
CA VAL A 480 28.05 -26.54 -4.28
C VAL A 480 29.24 -25.67 -3.84
N VAL A 481 29.91 -25.08 -4.84
CA VAL A 481 30.88 -23.99 -4.66
C VAL A 481 30.29 -22.91 -3.76
N SER A 482 31.05 -22.57 -2.70
CA SER A 482 30.73 -21.53 -1.72
C SER A 482 29.28 -21.57 -1.22
N LEU A 483 28.89 -22.70 -0.62
CA LEU A 483 27.60 -22.88 0.07
C LEU A 483 27.34 -21.71 1.03
N ARG A 484 26.23 -20.99 0.78
CA ARG A 484 25.79 -19.77 1.45
C ARG A 484 24.58 -20.02 2.35
N ASP A 485 23.51 -20.58 1.79
CA ASP A 485 22.23 -20.81 2.48
C ASP A 485 21.75 -22.25 2.24
N ILE A 486 20.87 -22.76 3.12
CA ILE A 486 20.20 -24.07 2.97
C ILE A 486 18.73 -23.91 3.33
N TYR A 487 17.83 -24.54 2.57
CA TYR A 487 16.39 -24.51 2.82
C TYR A 487 15.79 -25.91 2.76
N GLY A 488 14.82 -26.20 3.64
CA GLY A 488 13.93 -27.36 3.52
C GLY A 488 12.55 -26.89 3.06
N LEU A 489 12.02 -27.46 1.99
CA LEU A 489 10.74 -27.06 1.40
C LEU A 489 9.65 -28.10 1.68
N LYS A 490 8.47 -27.65 2.13
CA LYS A 490 7.32 -28.51 2.47
C LYS A 490 6.70 -29.24 1.26
N LYS A 491 6.98 -28.76 0.04
CA LYS A 491 6.54 -29.35 -1.25
C LYS A 491 7.64 -29.15 -2.29
N VAL A 492 7.72 -30.05 -3.28
CA VAL A 492 8.77 -30.03 -4.34
C VAL A 492 8.82 -28.68 -5.08
N ASN A 493 7.66 -28.09 -5.36
CA ASN A 493 7.53 -26.78 -6.02
C ASN A 493 7.01 -25.70 -5.04
N GLY A 494 7.38 -25.77 -3.75
CA GLY A 494 6.90 -24.85 -2.71
C GLY A 494 7.82 -23.63 -2.50
N SER A 495 7.22 -22.47 -2.23
CA SER A 495 7.93 -21.25 -1.80
C SER A 495 8.04 -21.11 -0.27
N GLN A 496 7.36 -21.96 0.51
CA GLN A 496 7.46 -21.97 1.97
C GLN A 496 8.67 -22.80 2.40
N ALA A 497 9.67 -22.15 3.01
CA ALA A 497 10.71 -22.86 3.75
C ALA A 497 10.20 -23.26 5.13
N LEU A 498 10.68 -24.41 5.61
CA LEU A 498 10.51 -24.89 6.96
C LEU A 498 11.58 -24.27 7.87
N THR A 499 11.24 -24.04 9.14
CA THR A 499 12.20 -23.63 10.16
C THR A 499 13.27 -24.73 10.31
N CYS A 500 14.53 -24.31 10.18
CA CYS A 500 15.71 -25.17 10.28
C CYS A 500 16.63 -24.65 11.38
N GLU A 501 16.97 -25.51 12.33
CA GLU A 501 18.14 -25.36 13.18
C GLU A 501 19.31 -26.07 12.51
N TYR A 502 20.55 -25.58 12.70
CA TYR A 502 21.74 -26.26 12.17
C TYR A 502 22.92 -26.14 13.13
N ASP A 503 23.63 -27.25 13.30
CA ASP A 503 24.88 -27.33 14.05
C ASP A 503 26.05 -27.57 13.08
N GLU A 504 26.97 -26.61 12.98
CA GLU A 504 28.28 -26.81 12.35
C GLU A 504 29.28 -27.22 13.43
N THR A 505 29.55 -28.52 13.55
CA THR A 505 30.48 -29.07 14.54
C THR A 505 31.77 -29.53 13.87
N GLY A 506 32.89 -28.89 14.23
CA GLY A 506 34.20 -29.25 13.71
C GLY A 506 35.29 -28.21 13.96
N LEU A 507 36.31 -28.60 14.73
CA LEU A 507 37.65 -28.04 14.58
C LEU A 507 38.23 -28.54 13.24
N SER A 508 38.99 -27.69 12.54
CA SER A 508 39.83 -27.99 11.36
C SER A 508 39.45 -29.20 10.49
N ASP A 509 39.07 -28.90 9.24
CA ASP A 509 39.18 -29.76 8.06
C ASP A 509 38.12 -30.87 7.87
N ASP A 510 37.28 -31.19 8.87
CA ASP A 510 36.16 -32.15 8.71
C ASP A 510 34.79 -31.53 9.05
N LYS A 511 34.41 -30.48 8.31
CA LYS A 511 33.17 -29.71 8.51
C LYS A 511 31.91 -30.49 8.12
N THR A 512 31.44 -31.31 9.04
CA THR A 512 30.11 -31.94 8.99
C THR A 512 29.05 -30.94 9.47
N ILE A 513 28.05 -30.68 8.63
CA ILE A 513 26.88 -29.87 8.96
C ILE A 513 25.73 -30.83 9.25
N THR A 514 25.02 -30.60 10.36
CA THR A 514 23.78 -31.32 10.67
C THR A 514 22.62 -30.34 10.74
N LEU A 515 21.51 -30.69 10.09
CA LEU A 515 20.29 -29.91 9.97
C LEU A 515 19.16 -30.60 10.75
N HIS A 516 18.36 -29.81 11.45
CA HIS A 516 17.17 -30.25 12.18
C HIS A 516 15.97 -29.38 11.79
N PHE A 517 14.88 -30.03 11.34
CA PHE A 517 13.66 -29.34 10.91
C PHE A 517 12.49 -29.65 11.84
N THR A 518 11.60 -28.68 12.04
CA THR A 518 10.38 -28.83 12.85
C THR A 518 9.31 -29.71 12.18
N GLU A 519 9.34 -29.83 10.85
CA GLU A 519 8.55 -30.75 10.03
C GLU A 519 9.47 -31.41 8.98
N ALA A 520 9.08 -32.55 8.42
CA ALA A 520 9.90 -33.22 7.41
C ALA A 520 9.79 -32.50 6.04
N PRO A 521 10.88 -32.00 5.44
CA PRO A 521 10.84 -31.43 4.10
C PRO A 521 10.60 -32.49 3.01
N ALA A 522 10.01 -32.06 1.90
CA ALA A 522 9.94 -32.85 0.67
C ALA A 522 11.20 -32.68 -0.20
N VAL A 523 11.84 -31.51 -0.15
CA VAL A 523 13.06 -31.15 -0.88
C VAL A 523 14.02 -30.40 0.04
N LEU A 524 15.32 -30.70 -0.06
CA LEU A 524 16.40 -29.85 0.43
C LEU A 524 16.97 -29.02 -0.73
N VAL A 525 17.21 -27.74 -0.50
CA VAL A 525 17.85 -26.82 -1.45
C VAL A 525 19.13 -26.28 -0.84
N PHE A 526 20.24 -26.43 -1.58
CA PHE A 526 21.56 -25.94 -1.22
C PHE A 526 21.94 -24.78 -2.13
N ARG A 527 22.12 -23.60 -1.56
CA ARG A 527 22.41 -22.36 -2.29
C ARG A 527 23.90 -22.08 -2.33
N GLY A 528 24.49 -22.18 -3.51
CA GLY A 528 25.89 -21.84 -3.76
C GLY A 528 26.08 -20.42 -4.29
N ARG A 529 27.34 -19.98 -4.33
CA ARG A 529 27.77 -18.76 -5.01
C ARG A 529 29.01 -19.04 -5.85
N LYS A 530 29.06 -18.48 -7.06
CA LYS A 530 30.26 -18.43 -7.91
C LYS A 530 30.88 -17.03 -7.83
N ASP A 531 32.20 -16.95 -7.94
CA ASP A 531 32.94 -15.69 -7.77
C ASP A 531 32.66 -14.68 -8.89
N ALA A 532 32.32 -15.18 -10.08
CA ALA A 532 31.83 -14.39 -11.21
C ALA A 532 30.33 -14.61 -11.43
N GLY A 533 29.60 -13.50 -11.61
CA GLY A 533 28.28 -13.50 -12.22
C GLY A 533 28.35 -13.61 -13.75
N THR A 534 27.19 -13.71 -14.38
CA THR A 534 27.03 -13.49 -15.82
C THR A 534 26.48 -12.09 -16.07
N GLU A 535 27.08 -11.37 -17.01
CA GLU A 535 26.62 -10.06 -17.50
C GLU A 535 25.98 -10.20 -18.88
N TYR A 536 24.91 -9.44 -19.12
CA TYR A 536 24.22 -9.36 -20.40
C TYR A 536 23.98 -7.89 -20.76
N ILE A 537 24.22 -7.50 -22.01
CA ILE A 537 24.13 -6.11 -22.44
C ILE A 537 23.07 -5.95 -23.55
N LYS A 538 22.15 -5.00 -23.37
CA LYS A 538 21.07 -4.69 -24.33
C LYS A 538 21.09 -3.22 -24.71
N SER A 539 21.37 -2.91 -25.97
CA SER A 539 21.13 -1.57 -26.50
C SER A 539 19.63 -1.30 -26.64
N PHE A 540 19.21 -0.08 -26.33
CA PHE A 540 17.83 0.40 -26.47
C PHE A 540 17.74 1.72 -27.23
N ALA A 541 16.55 2.00 -27.78
CA ALA A 541 16.18 3.29 -28.36
C ALA A 541 14.67 3.51 -28.12
N ILE A 542 14.31 4.64 -27.51
CA ILE A 542 12.93 5.02 -27.18
C ILE A 542 12.63 6.33 -27.92
N PRO A 543 11.59 6.41 -28.78
CA PRO A 543 11.14 7.67 -29.38
C PRO A 543 10.69 8.64 -28.28
N PHE A 544 11.13 9.90 -28.35
CA PHE A 544 10.72 10.92 -27.39
C PHE A 544 9.44 11.60 -27.88
N VAL A 545 8.30 11.16 -27.35
CA VAL A 545 7.02 11.86 -27.48
C VAL A 545 6.96 12.94 -26.40
N LYS A 546 6.97 14.20 -26.84
CA LYS A 546 6.73 15.38 -25.99
C LYS A 546 5.24 15.41 -25.63
N ALA A 547 4.87 14.70 -24.56
CA ALA A 547 3.51 14.70 -24.03
C ALA A 547 3.05 16.14 -23.74
N ALA A 548 1.76 16.42 -23.93
CA ALA A 548 1.16 17.63 -23.38
C ALA A 548 1.20 17.52 -21.85
N LEU A 549 1.79 18.53 -21.21
CA LEU A 549 1.88 18.67 -19.75
C LEU A 549 0.54 19.14 -19.17
#